data_AF-A0A3N0X0K7-F1
#
_entry.id   AF-A0A3N0X0K7-F1
#
_cell.length_a   1.000
_cell.length_b   1.000
_cell.length_c   1.000
_cell.angle_alpha   90.00
_cell.angle_beta   90.00
_cell.angle_gamma   90.00
#
_symmetry.space_group_name_H-M   'P 1'
#
loop_
_entity.id
_entity.type
_entity.pdbx_description
1 polymer ?
#
loop_
_entity_poly.entity_id
_entity_poly.type
_entity_poly.pdbx_seq_one_letter_code
_entity_poly.pdbx_strand_id
1 'polypeptide(L)'
;MLKFDVAVIYELDTISITEIDQENQLVQDAYTTIKKCIFEYQNQLPGKDLALQYLVGMLLLRLYRISQAHQTQIHTLNQNERSVFRNFKKLVQENNSIKKKIEDYASELGISVASLSQICKTISGKKPKEVILDFLILNIKSTLKNMEYSISEVSYQFDIDDPSYFAQNHLP
;
A
#
# COMPACT_ATOMS: atom_id res chain seq x y z
N MET A 1 19.38 -3.93 -12.03
CA MET A 1 17.91 -3.97 -11.83
C MET A 1 17.65 -4.24 -10.35
N LEU A 2 17.24 -3.23 -9.59
CA LEU A 2 17.03 -3.35 -8.14
C LEU A 2 15.88 -4.32 -7.86
N LYS A 3 16.23 -5.51 -7.35
CA LYS A 3 15.25 -6.40 -6.71
C LYS A 3 15.09 -5.89 -5.29
N PHE A 4 14.03 -5.12 -5.05
CA PHE A 4 13.65 -4.79 -3.69
C PHE A 4 13.14 -6.05 -3.01
N ASP A 5 13.56 -6.27 -1.77
CA ASP A 5 12.96 -7.31 -0.95
C ASP A 5 11.46 -7.03 -0.84
N VAL A 6 10.66 -8.06 -1.04
CA VAL A 6 9.20 -8.01 -0.96
C VAL A 6 8.76 -7.42 0.38
N ALA A 7 9.52 -7.68 1.46
CA ALA A 7 9.31 -7.08 2.77
C ALA A 7 9.39 -5.53 2.76
N VAL A 8 10.36 -4.96 2.05
CA VAL A 8 10.58 -3.50 1.95
C VAL A 8 9.43 -2.84 1.19
N ILE A 9 8.96 -3.44 0.09
CA ILE A 9 7.84 -2.90 -0.69
C ILE A 9 6.56 -2.87 0.16
N TYR A 10 6.29 -3.92 0.94
CA TYR A 10 5.10 -3.96 1.78
C TYR A 10 5.16 -3.03 3.00
N GLU A 11 6.34 -2.62 3.45
CA GLU A 11 6.51 -1.66 4.55
C GLU A 11 6.45 -0.20 4.09
N LEU A 12 6.71 0.07 2.81
CA LEU A 12 6.49 1.38 2.17
C LEU A 12 4.99 1.77 2.06
N ASP A 13 4.07 0.83 2.30
CA ASP A 13 2.61 1.08 2.34
C ASP A 13 2.17 1.73 3.68
N THR A 14 3.13 2.07 4.54
CA THR A 14 2.91 2.77 5.81
C THR A 14 3.39 4.23 5.72
N ILE A 15 2.43 5.17 5.71
CA ILE A 15 2.76 6.59 5.89
C ILE A 15 3.14 6.78 7.37
N SER A 16 4.43 7.03 7.59
CA SER A 16 5.00 7.38 8.89
C SER A 16 5.21 8.89 8.90
N ILE A 17 4.47 9.61 9.75
CA ILE A 17 4.74 11.03 10.01
C ILE A 17 5.75 11.04 11.15
N THR A 18 6.97 11.43 10.82
CA THR A 18 8.07 11.53 11.77
C THR A 18 8.47 12.99 11.86
N GLU A 19 8.66 13.50 13.07
CA GLU A 19 9.26 14.82 13.26
C GLU A 19 10.67 14.81 12.66
N ILE A 20 10.88 15.70 11.68
CA ILE A 20 12.17 15.84 11.00
C ILE A 20 13.10 16.54 11.98
N ASP A 21 13.85 15.74 12.74
CA ASP A 21 14.98 16.22 13.51
C ASP A 21 16.15 16.49 12.55
N GLN A 22 16.51 17.76 12.39
CA GLN A 22 17.62 18.17 11.52
C GLN A 22 18.99 17.74 12.07
N GLU A 23 19.10 17.36 13.35
CA GLU A 23 20.34 16.82 13.91
C GLU A 23 20.48 15.31 13.66
N ASN A 24 19.41 14.64 13.22
CA ASN A 24 19.43 13.21 12.94
C ASN A 24 20.22 12.88 11.66
N GLN A 25 21.29 12.11 11.82
CA GLN A 25 22.18 11.73 10.73
C GLN A 25 21.47 10.94 9.60
N LEU A 26 20.47 10.11 9.93
CA LEU A 26 19.70 9.35 8.92
C LEU A 26 18.87 10.28 8.03
N VAL A 27 18.29 11.32 8.62
CA VAL A 27 17.50 12.35 7.93
C VAL A 27 18.41 13.19 7.02
N GLN A 28 19.56 13.63 7.53
CA GLN A 28 20.56 14.35 6.74
C GLN A 28 21.07 13.53 5.56
N ASP A 29 21.26 12.23 5.77
CA ASP A 29 21.60 11.30 4.72
C ASP A 29 20.51 11.21 3.66
N ALA A 30 19.25 10.99 4.03
CA ALA A 30 18.14 10.94 3.08
C ALA A 30 18.06 12.23 2.24
N TYR A 31 18.17 13.38 2.90
CA TYR A 31 18.16 14.69 2.26
C TYR A 31 19.32 14.88 1.27
N THR A 32 20.52 14.45 1.64
CA THR A 32 21.69 14.46 0.76
C THR A 32 21.48 13.57 -0.46
N THR A 33 20.86 12.39 -0.29
CA THR A 33 20.54 11.51 -1.42
C THR A 33 19.52 12.15 -2.36
N ILE A 34 18.49 12.82 -1.84
CA ILE A 34 17.52 13.56 -2.66
C ILE A 34 18.23 14.62 -3.50
N LYS A 35 19.14 15.41 -2.90
CA LYS A 35 19.94 16.40 -3.64
C LYS A 35 20.75 15.76 -4.77
N LYS A 36 21.36 14.60 -4.54
CA LYS A 36 22.08 13.84 -5.57
C LYS A 36 21.15 13.34 -6.67
N CYS A 37 19.95 12.85 -6.34
CA CYS A 37 18.95 12.48 -7.34
C CYS A 37 18.58 13.67 -8.24
N ILE A 38 18.33 14.84 -7.64
CA ILE A 38 17.97 16.05 -8.38
C ILE A 38 19.13 16.49 -9.29
N PHE A 39 20.35 16.51 -8.76
CA PHE A 39 21.54 16.85 -9.55
C PHE A 39 21.72 15.90 -10.73
N GLU A 40 21.67 14.59 -10.52
CA GLU A 40 21.80 13.58 -11.57
C GLU A 40 20.65 13.67 -12.59
N TYR A 41 19.45 14.02 -12.14
CA TYR A 41 18.31 14.21 -13.03
C TYR A 41 18.49 15.44 -13.94
N GLN A 42 19.01 16.55 -13.40
CA GLN A 42 19.21 17.80 -14.12
C GLN A 42 20.40 17.77 -15.08
N ASN A 43 21.44 17.01 -14.76
CA ASN A 43 22.65 16.92 -15.58
C ASN A 43 22.59 15.68 -16.48
N GLN A 44 22.72 15.85 -17.80
CA GLN A 44 22.74 14.73 -18.76
C GLN A 44 24.12 14.03 -18.78
N LEU A 45 24.49 13.43 -17.66
CA LEU A 45 25.77 12.73 -17.52
C LEU A 45 25.69 11.31 -18.12
N PRO A 46 26.80 10.77 -18.66
CA PRO A 46 26.87 9.37 -19.06
C PRO A 46 26.54 8.44 -17.90
N GLY A 47 25.64 7.48 -18.12
CA GLY A 47 25.22 6.52 -17.09
C GLY A 47 24.13 7.03 -16.12
N LYS A 48 23.54 8.21 -16.39
CA LYS A 48 22.46 8.82 -15.60
C LYS A 48 21.38 7.86 -15.12
N ASP A 49 20.81 7.06 -16.02
CA ASP A 49 19.69 6.18 -15.66
C ASP A 49 20.11 5.11 -14.64
N LEU A 50 21.34 4.61 -14.77
CA LEU A 50 21.90 3.65 -13.82
C LEU A 50 22.18 4.33 -12.47
N ALA A 51 22.77 5.54 -12.48
CA ALA A 51 23.02 6.33 -11.28
C ALA A 51 21.71 6.66 -10.54
N LEU A 52 20.68 7.09 -11.26
CA LEU A 52 19.35 7.35 -10.69
C LEU A 52 18.73 6.10 -10.07
N GLN A 53 18.84 4.94 -10.72
CA GLN A 53 18.38 3.68 -10.12
C GLN A 53 19.05 3.44 -8.76
N TYR A 54 20.39 3.53 -8.69
CA TYR A 54 21.12 3.36 -7.43
C TYR A 54 20.73 4.39 -6.36
N LEU A 55 20.62 5.66 -6.74
CA LEU A 55 20.27 6.74 -5.81
C LEU A 55 18.86 6.58 -5.26
N VAL A 56 17.89 6.21 -6.11
CA VAL A 56 16.51 5.93 -5.69
C VAL A 56 16.45 4.70 -4.77
N GLY A 57 17.16 3.62 -5.11
CA GLY A 57 17.24 2.45 -4.24
C GLY A 57 17.82 2.78 -2.87
N MET A 58 18.89 3.58 -2.83
CA MET A 58 19.49 4.05 -1.58
C MET A 58 18.58 4.99 -0.79
N LEU A 59 17.83 5.86 -1.49
CA LEU A 59 16.84 6.74 -0.86
C LEU A 59 15.76 5.93 -0.16
N LEU A 60 15.18 4.92 -0.83
CA LEU A 60 14.17 4.05 -0.25
C LEU A 60 14.70 3.33 1.00
N LEU A 61 15.94 2.83 0.95
CA LEU A 61 16.56 2.18 2.12
C LEU A 61 16.80 3.16 3.27
N ARG A 62 17.17 4.42 2.99
CA ARG A 62 17.34 5.48 4.00
C ARG A 62 16.01 5.84 4.66
N LEU A 63 14.96 6.03 3.87
CA LEU A 63 13.61 6.29 4.36
C LEU A 63 13.10 5.15 5.25
N TYR A 64 13.37 3.90 4.84
CA TYR A 64 13.06 2.72 5.64
C TYR A 64 13.81 2.70 6.98
N ARG A 65 15.11 3.03 7.00
CA ARG A 65 15.88 3.11 8.26
C ARG A 65 15.36 4.20 9.19
N ILE A 66 14.93 5.34 8.66
CA ILE A 66 14.29 6.41 9.43
C ILE A 66 13.00 5.87 10.05
N SER A 67 12.14 5.20 9.27
CA SER A 67 10.90 4.63 9.83
C SER A 67 11.16 3.61 10.94
N GLN A 68 12.21 2.79 10.84
CA GLN A 68 12.59 1.84 11.90
C GLN A 68 13.17 2.53 13.14
N ALA A 69 14.06 3.52 12.98
CA ALA A 69 14.70 4.21 14.11
C ALA A 69 13.68 4.91 15.02
N HIS A 70 12.61 5.46 14.43
CA HIS A 70 11.53 6.11 15.15
C HIS A 70 10.46 5.15 15.69
N GLN A 71 10.49 3.85 15.34
CA GLN A 71 9.59 2.85 15.95
C GLN A 71 9.97 2.51 17.40
N THR A 72 11.21 2.78 17.83
CA THR A 72 11.74 2.33 19.13
C THR A 72 11.20 3.08 20.35
N GLN A 73 10.41 4.15 20.20
CA GLN A 73 9.89 4.93 21.35
C GLN A 73 8.36 4.93 21.47
N ILE A 74 7.63 4.33 20.53
CA ILE A 74 6.17 4.34 20.54
C ILE A 74 5.65 2.95 20.15
N HIS A 75 5.82 1.96 21.03
CA HIS A 75 4.90 0.81 21.07
C HIS A 75 3.54 1.31 21.60
N THR A 76 2.86 2.15 20.83
CA THR A 76 1.45 2.47 21.08
C THR A 76 0.59 1.43 20.38
N LEU A 77 -0.52 1.11 21.03
CA LEU A 77 -1.60 0.20 20.61
C LEU A 77 -1.97 0.27 19.11
N ASN A 78 -1.68 1.40 18.43
CA ASN A 78 -1.82 1.61 16.99
C ASN A 78 -1.00 0.65 16.10
N GLN A 79 0.15 0.13 16.55
CA GLN A 79 0.97 -0.78 15.71
C GLN A 79 0.28 -2.13 15.50
N ASN A 80 -0.35 -2.68 16.54
CA ASN A 80 -1.08 -3.94 16.44
C ASN A 80 -2.30 -3.80 15.51
N GLU A 81 -3.05 -2.70 15.66
CA GLU A 81 -4.17 -2.40 14.76
C GLU A 81 -3.72 -2.23 13.30
N ARG A 82 -2.56 -1.58 13.07
CA ARG A 82 -1.94 -1.45 11.74
C ARG A 82 -1.51 -2.80 11.16
N SER A 83 -0.92 -3.66 11.98
CA SER A 83 -0.55 -5.02 11.58
C SER A 83 -1.78 -5.83 11.20
N VAL A 84 -2.85 -5.74 11.99
CA VAL A 84 -4.12 -6.41 11.71
C VAL A 84 -4.74 -5.88 10.41
N PHE A 85 -4.74 -4.56 10.19
CA PHE A 85 -5.26 -3.97 8.95
C PHE A 85 -4.43 -4.35 7.71
N ARG A 86 -3.10 -4.49 7.85
CA ARG A 86 -2.22 -4.98 6.79
C ARG A 86 -2.54 -6.43 6.45
N ASN A 87 -2.68 -7.29 7.46
CA ASN A 87 -3.07 -8.68 7.27
C ASN A 87 -4.46 -8.79 6.64
N PHE A 88 -5.41 -7.94 7.04
CA PHE A 88 -6.71 -7.84 6.40
C PHE A 88 -6.59 -7.49 4.91
N LYS A 89 -5.85 -6.44 4.54
CA LYS A 89 -5.61 -6.08 3.13
C LYS A 89 -4.99 -7.23 2.33
N LYS A 90 -4.08 -7.99 2.94
CA LYS A 90 -3.46 -9.17 2.32
C LYS A 90 -4.47 -10.29 2.05
N LEU A 91 -5.32 -10.61 3.03
CA LEU A 91 -6.38 -11.61 2.84
C LEU A 91 -7.37 -11.20 1.75
N VAL A 92 -7.68 -9.90 1.65
CA VAL A 92 -8.53 -9.36 0.57
C VAL A 92 -7.84 -9.51 -0.80
N GLN A 93 -6.54 -9.24 -0.87
CA GLN A 93 -5.71 -9.44 -2.06
C GLN A 93 -5.64 -10.90 -2.52
N GLU A 94 -5.56 -11.84 -1.58
CA GLU A 94 -5.50 -13.27 -1.89
C GLU A 94 -6.86 -13.82 -2.33
N ASN A 95 -7.96 -13.35 -1.75
CA ASN A 95 -9.30 -13.86 -2.04
C ASN A 95 -9.89 -13.31 -3.36
N ASN A 96 -9.58 -12.07 -3.75
CA ASN A 96 -10.07 -11.41 -4.98
C ASN A 96 -11.59 -11.52 -5.26
N SER A 97 -12.42 -11.68 -4.22
CA SER A 97 -13.88 -11.85 -4.34
C SER A 97 -14.65 -11.15 -3.21
N ILE A 98 -15.85 -10.65 -3.52
CA ILE A 98 -16.79 -10.00 -2.58
C ILE A 98 -17.53 -11.01 -1.70
N LYS A 99 -17.62 -12.28 -2.11
CA LYS A 99 -18.48 -13.28 -1.46
C LYS A 99 -18.02 -13.68 -0.05
N LYS A 100 -16.74 -13.51 0.27
CA LYS A 100 -16.19 -13.81 1.59
C LYS A 100 -16.73 -12.82 2.62
N LYS A 101 -17.31 -13.35 3.69
CA LYS A 101 -17.99 -12.53 4.69
C LYS A 101 -16.97 -11.84 5.61
N ILE A 102 -17.35 -10.72 6.21
CA ILE A 102 -16.46 -9.99 7.14
C ILE A 102 -16.13 -10.87 8.36
N GLU A 103 -17.09 -11.69 8.77
CA GLU A 103 -16.96 -12.68 9.83
C GLU A 103 -15.81 -13.66 9.57
N ASP A 104 -15.63 -14.08 8.31
CA ASP A 104 -14.56 -15.00 7.91
C ASP A 104 -13.20 -14.31 8.00
N TYR A 105 -13.10 -13.05 7.52
CA TYR A 105 -11.88 -12.25 7.66
C TYR A 105 -11.52 -11.99 9.12
N ALA A 106 -12.50 -11.66 9.97
CA ALA A 106 -12.28 -11.43 11.38
C ALA A 106 -11.78 -12.70 12.09
N SER A 107 -12.36 -13.85 11.74
CA SER A 107 -11.96 -15.17 12.27
C SER A 107 -10.53 -15.54 11.88
N GLU A 108 -10.15 -15.36 10.61
CA GLU A 108 -8.78 -15.61 10.13
C GLU A 108 -7.73 -14.67 10.75
N LEU A 109 -8.15 -13.45 11.11
CA LEU A 109 -7.31 -12.48 11.81
C LEU A 109 -7.29 -12.69 13.33
N GLY A 110 -8.09 -13.62 13.86
CA GLY A 110 -8.18 -13.90 15.29
C GLY A 110 -8.81 -12.76 16.12
N ILE A 111 -9.68 -11.95 15.51
CA ILE A 111 -10.31 -10.78 16.16
C ILE A 111 -11.83 -10.76 15.96
N SER A 112 -12.51 -9.89 16.71
CA SER A 112 -13.95 -9.68 16.52
C SER A 112 -14.24 -8.84 15.27
N VAL A 113 -15.43 -9.02 14.67
CA VAL A 113 -15.92 -8.18 13.56
C VAL A 113 -16.00 -6.70 13.96
N ALA A 114 -16.36 -6.41 15.21
CA ALA A 114 -16.40 -5.05 15.74
C ALA A 114 -14.99 -4.43 15.80
N SER A 115 -14.00 -5.20 16.26
CA SER A 115 -12.59 -4.79 16.25
C SER A 115 -12.09 -4.54 14.83
N LEU A 116 -12.39 -5.44 13.89
CA LEU A 116 -11.99 -5.26 12.48
C LEU A 116 -12.62 -4.00 11.89
N SER A 117 -13.90 -3.77 12.17
CA SER A 117 -14.62 -2.58 11.71
C SER A 117 -14.05 -1.29 12.28
N GLN A 118 -13.72 -1.30 13.58
CA GLN A 118 -13.10 -0.16 14.24
C GLN A 118 -11.70 0.10 13.67
N ILE A 119 -10.88 -0.93 13.51
CA ILE A 119 -9.53 -0.84 12.92
C ILE A 119 -9.59 -0.26 11.51
N CYS A 120 -10.48 -0.77 10.65
CA CYS A 120 -10.67 -0.22 9.30
C CYS A 120 -11.07 1.26 9.35
N LYS A 121 -12.00 1.64 10.25
CA LYS A 121 -12.44 3.03 10.37
C LYS A 121 -11.34 3.94 10.91
N THR A 122 -10.58 3.51 11.93
CA THR A 122 -9.48 4.26 12.52
C THR A 122 -8.35 4.49 11.51
N ILE A 123 -7.99 3.47 10.72
CA ILE A 123 -6.81 3.53 9.84
C ILE A 123 -7.13 4.09 8.46
N SER A 124 -8.28 3.73 7.89
CA SER A 124 -8.64 4.09 6.51
C SER A 124 -9.81 5.07 6.39
N GLY A 125 -10.48 5.38 7.50
CA GLY A 125 -11.73 6.17 7.49
C GLY A 125 -12.94 5.40 6.96
N LYS A 126 -12.78 4.13 6.56
CA LYS A 126 -13.77 3.33 5.83
C LYS A 126 -14.15 2.06 6.59
N LYS A 127 -15.34 1.53 6.30
CA LYS A 127 -15.79 0.22 6.79
C LYS A 127 -15.08 -0.92 6.03
N PRO A 128 -14.96 -2.13 6.62
CA PRO A 128 -14.30 -3.25 5.96
C PRO A 128 -14.84 -3.58 4.56
N LYS A 129 -16.17 -3.49 4.36
CA LYS A 129 -16.79 -3.70 3.03
C LYS A 129 -16.32 -2.70 1.98
N GLU A 130 -16.18 -1.43 2.37
CA GLU A 130 -15.73 -0.35 1.47
C GLU A 130 -14.27 -0.57 1.09
N VAL A 131 -13.43 -1.00 2.03
CA VAL A 131 -12.03 -1.35 1.76
C VAL A 131 -11.92 -2.52 0.77
N ILE A 132 -12.76 -3.56 0.92
CA ILE A 132 -12.82 -4.69 -0.02
C ILE A 132 -13.26 -4.22 -1.40
N LEU A 133 -14.31 -3.40 -1.46
CA LEU A 133 -14.87 -2.91 -2.72
C LEU A 133 -13.87 -2.03 -3.47
N ASP A 134 -13.21 -1.09 -2.79
CA ASP A 134 -12.19 -0.23 -3.39
C ASP A 134 -11.05 -1.05 -4.00
N PHE A 135 -10.59 -2.07 -3.26
CA PHE A 135 -9.55 -2.96 -3.73
C PHE A 135 -9.96 -3.68 -5.02
N LEU A 136 -11.17 -4.22 -5.07
CA LEU A 136 -11.68 -4.94 -6.24
C LEU A 136 -11.89 -4.01 -7.42
N ILE A 137 -12.43 -2.80 -7.20
CA ILE A 137 -12.58 -1.80 -8.27
C ILE A 137 -11.22 -1.44 -8.86
N LEU A 138 -10.20 -1.25 -8.03
CA LEU A 138 -8.84 -0.98 -8.50
C LEU A 138 -8.27 -2.15 -9.30
N ASN A 139 -8.47 -3.38 -8.83
CA ASN A 139 -8.04 -4.57 -9.56
C ASN A 139 -8.79 -4.74 -10.89
N ILE A 140 -10.10 -4.51 -10.93
CA ILE A 140 -10.91 -4.53 -12.15
C ILE A 140 -10.41 -3.50 -13.15
N LYS A 141 -10.22 -2.25 -12.71
CA LYS A 141 -9.69 -1.16 -13.56
C LYS A 141 -8.30 -1.49 -14.10
N SER A 142 -7.43 -2.07 -13.27
CA SER A 142 -6.10 -2.53 -13.68
C SER A 142 -6.19 -3.66 -14.71
N THR A 143 -7.08 -4.63 -14.50
CA THR A 143 -7.31 -5.78 -15.38
C THR A 143 -7.83 -5.32 -16.75
N LEU A 144 -8.86 -4.46 -16.76
CA LEU A 144 -9.43 -3.87 -17.98
C LEU A 144 -8.42 -3.05 -18.78
N LYS A 145 -7.46 -2.40 -18.13
CA LYS A 145 -6.42 -1.63 -18.80
C LYS A 145 -5.36 -2.52 -19.45
N ASN A 146 -5.16 -3.72 -18.91
CA ASN A 146 -4.08 -4.62 -19.29
C ASN A 146 -4.53 -5.75 -20.24
N MET A 147 -5.82 -5.89 -20.51
CA MET A 147 -6.37 -6.98 -21.31
C MET A 147 -7.45 -6.50 -22.29
N GLU A 148 -7.52 -7.13 -23.47
CA GLU A 148 -8.62 -6.99 -24.45
C GLU A 148 -9.91 -7.73 -24.00
N TYR A 149 -10.17 -7.88 -22.70
CA TYR A 149 -11.37 -8.57 -22.22
C TYR A 149 -12.59 -7.65 -22.23
N SER A 150 -13.73 -8.22 -22.59
CA SER A 150 -15.02 -7.53 -22.54
C SER A 150 -15.48 -7.33 -21.09
N ILE A 151 -16.31 -6.31 -20.85
CA ILE A 151 -16.92 -6.00 -19.53
C ILE A 151 -17.57 -7.25 -18.91
N SER A 152 -18.16 -8.12 -19.73
CA SER A 152 -18.82 -9.36 -19.34
C SER A 152 -17.86 -10.41 -18.76
N GLU A 153 -16.65 -10.56 -19.33
CA GLU A 153 -15.64 -11.51 -18.84
C GLU A 153 -15.04 -11.05 -17.51
N VAL A 154 -14.89 -9.73 -17.33
CA VAL A 154 -14.40 -9.15 -16.07
C VAL A 154 -15.45 -9.27 -14.97
N SER A 155 -16.75 -9.04 -15.24
CA SER A 155 -17.80 -9.28 -14.24
C SER A 155 -17.86 -10.74 -13.76
N TYR A 156 -17.63 -11.70 -14.66
CA TYR A 156 -17.59 -13.12 -14.32
C TYR A 156 -16.36 -13.47 -13.46
N GLN A 157 -15.20 -12.90 -13.78
CA GLN A 157 -13.96 -13.16 -13.05
C GLN A 157 -13.93 -12.54 -11.64
N PHE A 158 -14.64 -11.44 -11.45
CA PHE A 158 -14.82 -10.81 -10.13
C PHE A 158 -16.11 -11.25 -9.42
N ASP A 159 -16.83 -12.20 -10.01
CA ASP A 159 -17.99 -12.88 -9.42
C ASP A 159 -19.09 -11.88 -8.98
N ILE A 160 -19.29 -10.84 -9.80
CA ILE A 160 -20.29 -9.78 -9.63
C ILE A 160 -21.53 -10.16 -10.44
N ASP A 161 -22.57 -10.62 -9.75
CA ASP A 161 -23.80 -11.13 -10.38
C ASP A 161 -24.64 -10.06 -11.12
N ASP A 162 -24.43 -8.76 -10.86
CA ASP A 162 -25.20 -7.69 -11.51
C ASP A 162 -24.31 -6.55 -12.07
N PRO A 163 -24.18 -6.44 -13.41
CA PRO A 163 -23.44 -5.37 -14.09
C PRO A 163 -23.97 -3.96 -13.77
N SER A 164 -25.22 -3.83 -13.34
CA SER A 164 -25.89 -2.55 -13.07
C SER A 164 -25.31 -1.82 -11.85
N TYR A 165 -24.67 -2.56 -10.94
CA TYR A 165 -24.00 -2.00 -9.75
C TYR A 165 -22.77 -1.17 -10.13
N PHE A 166 -22.10 -1.52 -11.23
CA PHE A 166 -20.95 -0.79 -11.77
C PHE A 166 -21.37 0.55 -12.41
N ALA A 167 -22.51 0.56 -13.11
CA ALA A 167 -22.97 1.71 -13.89
C ALA A 167 -23.58 2.83 -13.02
N GLN A 168 -24.20 2.50 -11.88
CA GLN A 168 -24.97 3.50 -11.11
C GLN A 168 -24.16 4.30 -10.08
N ASN A 169 -22.97 3.87 -9.66
CA ASN A 169 -22.26 4.53 -8.55
C ASN A 169 -20.88 5.13 -8.86
N HIS A 170 -20.16 4.76 -9.93
CA HIS A 170 -18.75 5.19 -10.07
C HIS A 170 -18.19 5.33 -11.50
N LEU A 171 -18.97 5.85 -12.44
CA LEU A 171 -18.42 6.47 -13.65
C LEU A 171 -18.64 7.99 -13.63
N PRO A 172 -17.61 8.82 -13.86
CA PRO A 172 -17.82 10.18 -14.34
C PRO A 172 -18.37 10.18 -15.77
#